data_AF-A0A7W0RDN1-F1
#
_entry.id   AF-A0A7W0RDN1-F1
#
_cell.length_a   1.000
_cell.length_b   1.000
_cell.length_c   1.000
_cell.angle_alpha   90.00
_cell.angle_beta   90.00
_cell.angle_gamma   90.00
#
_symmetry.space_group_name_H-M   'P 1'
#
loop_
_entity.id
_entity.type
_entity.pdbx_description
1 polymer ?
#
loop_
_entity_poly.entity_id
_entity_poly.type
_entity_poly.pdbx_seq_one_letter_code
_entity_poly.pdbx_strand_id
1 'polypeptide(L)'
;QHGLQCGYCTPGMILSALDLIRSNPDPSDAEVREGIEGNLCRCTGYQKIVESIRWAADHPDGGSPAFDAVGGTPSDHEASDFSPAYVEVEEGSPR
;
A
#
# COMPACT_ATOMS: atom_id res chain seq x y z
N GLN A 1 13.72 -5.30 3.40
CA GLN A 1 14.49 -4.04 3.36
C GLN A 1 13.81 -3.00 4.25
N HIS A 2 14.54 -2.06 4.85
CA HIS A 2 13.98 -1.04 5.77
C HIS A 2 13.29 0.10 4.99
N GLY A 3 12.22 -0.22 4.25
CA GLY A 3 11.49 0.69 3.36
C GLY A 3 10.55 1.66 4.06
N LEU A 4 10.53 1.70 5.39
CA LEU A 4 9.67 2.60 6.17
C LEU A 4 10.39 3.13 7.41
N GLN A 5 9.97 4.32 7.86
CA GLN A 5 10.34 4.89 9.16
C GLN A 5 9.08 5.34 9.90
N CYS A 6 8.61 6.58 9.69
CA CYS A 6 7.43 7.11 10.37
C CYS A 6 6.10 6.44 9.97
N GLY A 7 6.08 5.68 8.87
CA GLY A 7 4.92 4.93 8.41
C GLY A 7 3.85 5.72 7.65
N TYR A 8 3.89 7.06 7.65
CA TYR A 8 2.80 7.87 7.09
C TYR A 8 2.54 7.60 5.60
N CYS A 9 3.59 7.51 4.78
CA CYS A 9 3.46 7.24 3.34
C CYS A 9 3.34 5.74 3.01
N THR A 10 3.49 4.85 4.00
CA THR A 10 3.60 3.41 3.77
C THR A 10 2.34 2.80 3.14
N PRO A 11 1.10 3.17 3.53
CA PRO A 11 -0.10 2.61 2.90
C PRO A 11 -0.18 2.90 1.39
N GLY A 12 0.05 4.15 0.98
CA GLY A 12 0.05 4.53 -0.44
C GLY A 12 1.16 3.82 -1.22
N MET A 13 2.37 3.76 -0.65
CA MET A 13 3.50 3.05 -1.25
C MET A 13 3.20 1.56 -1.50
N ILE A 14 2.57 0.88 -0.54
CA ILE A 14 2.23 -0.54 -0.66
C ILE A 14 1.22 -0.77 -1.79
N LEU A 15 0.17 0.06 -1.86
CA LEU A 15 -0.86 -0.10 -2.89
C LEU A 15 -0.32 0.17 -4.30
N SER A 16 0.48 1.22 -4.48
CA SER A 16 1.12 1.49 -5.77
C SER A 16 2.15 0.42 -6.15
N ALA A 17 2.93 -0.08 -5.19
CA ALA A 17 3.85 -1.19 -5.44
C ALA A 17 3.12 -2.48 -5.83
N LEU A 18 1.99 -2.79 -5.18
CA LEU A 18 1.17 -3.95 -5.49
C LEU A 18 0.62 -3.88 -6.91
N ASP A 19 0.08 -2.73 -7.31
CA ASP A 19 -0.44 -2.51 -8.67
C ASP A 19 0.67 -2.62 -9.73
N LEU A 20 1.83 -2.01 -9.46
CA LEU A 20 3.01 -2.11 -10.31
C LEU A 20 3.45 -3.57 -10.48
N ILE A 21 3.64 -4.33 -9.40
CA ILE A 21 4.14 -5.72 -9.48
C ILE A 21 3.13 -6.63 -10.19
N ARG A 22 1.82 -6.40 -10.00
CA ARG A 22 0.78 -7.18 -10.68
C ARG A 22 0.80 -6.99 -12.20
N SER A 23 1.08 -5.77 -12.66
CA SER A 23 1.12 -5.43 -14.10
C SER A 23 2.49 -5.67 -14.72
N ASN A 24 3.56 -5.55 -13.94
CA ASN A 24 4.95 -5.78 -14.32
C ASN A 24 5.67 -6.59 -13.21
N PRO A 25 5.72 -7.94 -13.30
CA PRO A 25 6.29 -8.79 -12.26
C PRO A 25 7.80 -8.67 -12.02
N ASP A 26 8.56 -8.08 -12.93
CA ASP A 26 10.01 -7.83 -12.77
C ASP A 26 10.33 -6.38 -13.17
N PRO A 27 9.86 -5.37 -12.41
CA PRO A 27 10.01 -3.98 -12.77
C PRO A 27 11.43 -3.51 -12.47
N SER A 28 12.10 -2.87 -13.42
CA SER A 28 13.41 -2.26 -13.19
C SER A 28 13.34 -1.15 -12.13
N ASP A 29 14.51 -0.78 -11.61
CA ASP A 29 14.66 0.33 -10.66
C ASP A 29 14.02 1.64 -11.15
N ALA A 30 14.14 1.94 -12.45
CA ALA A 30 13.55 3.13 -13.04
C ALA A 30 12.02 3.05 -13.06
N GLU A 31 11.47 1.91 -13.49
CA GLU A 31 10.03 1.66 -13.52
C GLU A 31 9.43 1.66 -12.11
N VAL A 32 10.16 1.19 -11.09
CA VAL A 32 9.72 1.30 -9.69
C VAL A 32 9.63 2.75 -9.26
N ARG A 33 10.59 3.60 -9.63
CA ARG A 33 10.58 5.03 -9.26
C ARG A 33 9.44 5.78 -9.94
N GLU A 34 9.18 5.48 -11.20
CA GLU A 34 8.02 6.00 -11.94
C GLU A 34 6.71 5.51 -11.32
N GLY A 35 6.58 4.21 -11.05
CA GLY A 35 5.38 3.61 -10.48
C GLY A 35 5.01 4.12 -9.07
N ILE A 36 5.95 4.74 -8.35
CA ILE A 36 5.71 5.34 -7.03
C ILE A 36 5.80 6.86 -7.02
N GLU A 37 5.93 7.53 -8.17
CA GLU A 37 6.19 8.99 -8.22
C GLU A 37 5.09 9.83 -7.55
N GLY A 38 3.85 9.33 -7.55
CA GLY A 38 2.70 9.94 -6.88
C GLY A 38 2.69 9.79 -5.35
N ASN A 39 3.59 8.99 -4.77
CA ASN A 39 3.68 8.75 -3.33
C ASN A 39 4.87 9.50 -2.73
N LEU A 40 4.58 10.59 -2.02
CA LEU A 40 5.63 11.38 -1.37
C LEU A 40 6.10 10.74 -0.07
N CYS A 41 7.41 10.60 0.09
CA CYS A 41 8.06 10.16 1.32
C CYS A 41 9.07 11.19 1.81
N ARG A 42 8.99 11.56 3.09
CA ARG A 42 9.95 12.50 3.70
C ARG A 42 11.09 11.82 4.47
N CYS A 43 10.92 10.57 4.91
CA CYS A 43 11.84 9.94 5.85
C CYS A 43 12.93 9.09 5.20
N THR A 44 12.62 8.36 4.13
CA THR A 44 13.50 7.28 3.62
C THR A 44 14.46 7.70 2.52
N GLY A 45 14.19 8.80 1.81
CA GLY A 45 14.93 9.18 0.60
C GLY A 45 14.74 8.21 -0.58
N TYR A 46 13.66 7.40 -0.57
CA TYR A 46 13.21 6.49 -1.63
C TYR A 46 14.06 5.25 -1.93
N GLN A 47 15.38 5.27 -1.77
CA GLN A 47 16.23 4.14 -2.18
C GLN A 47 15.83 2.81 -1.50
N LYS A 48 15.59 2.83 -0.18
CA LYS A 48 15.13 1.64 0.56
C LYS A 48 13.71 1.21 0.21
N ILE A 49 12.87 2.10 -0.33
CA ILE A 49 11.54 1.74 -0.84
C ILE A 49 11.70 0.96 -2.14
N VAL A 50 12.51 1.47 -3.07
CA VAL A 50 12.79 0.80 -4.35
C VAL A 50 13.33 -0.61 -4.10
N GLU A 51 14.34 -0.74 -3.24
CA GLU A 51 14.90 -2.03 -2.88
C GLU A 51 13.88 -2.98 -2.23
N SER A 52 12.91 -2.45 -1.47
CA SER A 52 11.83 -3.24 -0.85
C SER A 52 10.84 -3.75 -1.89
N ILE A 53 10.52 -2.94 -2.91
CA ILE A 53 9.60 -3.30 -3.99
C ILE A 53 10.24 -4.35 -4.89
N ARG A 54 11.52 -4.18 -5.28
CA ARG A 54 12.27 -5.21 -6.03
C ARG A 54 12.31 -6.54 -5.28
N TRP A 55 12.59 -6.49 -3.96
CA TRP A 55 12.55 -7.69 -3.13
C TRP A 55 11.16 -8.34 -3.10
N ALA A 56 10.07 -7.55 -3.04
CA ALA A 56 8.72 -8.08 -3.07
C ALA A 56 8.35 -8.71 -4.43
N ALA A 57 8.81 -8.12 -5.54
CA ALA A 57 8.64 -8.67 -6.88
C ALA A 57 9.32 -10.06 -7.01
N ASP A 58 10.51 -10.21 -6.42
CA ASP A 58 11.25 -11.48 -6.36
C ASP A 58 10.61 -12.51 -5.39
N HIS A 59 9.70 -12.08 -4.51
CA HIS A 59 9.06 -12.90 -3.48
C HIS A 59 7.53 -12.75 -3.48
N PRO A 60 6.85 -13.14 -4.57
CA PRO A 60 5.40 -12.94 -4.74
C PRO A 60 4.55 -13.68 -3.69
N ASP A 61 5.10 -14.74 -3.09
CA ASP A 61 4.47 -15.53 -2.03
C ASP A 61 4.69 -14.95 -0.62
N GLY A 62 5.25 -13.73 -0.52
CA GLY A 62 5.69 -13.06 0.70
C GLY A 62 4.58 -12.72 1.69
N GLY A 63 3.90 -13.75 2.20
CA GLY A 63 2.85 -13.72 3.21
C GLY A 63 1.57 -13.06 2.71
N SER A 64 0.50 -13.83 2.55
CA SER A 64 -0.84 -13.24 2.67
C SER A 64 -0.85 -12.44 3.97
N PRO A 65 -1.13 -11.12 3.96
CA PRO A 65 -1.25 -10.41 5.22
C PRO A 65 -2.33 -11.15 5.99
N ALA A 66 -1.97 -11.63 7.16
CA ALA A 66 -2.92 -12.13 8.13
C ALA A 66 -3.77 -10.94 8.56
N PHE A 67 -4.71 -10.54 7.70
CA PHE A 67 -5.82 -9.67 8.07
C PHE A 67 -6.59 -10.31 9.23
N ASP A 68 -6.56 -11.64 9.31
CA ASP A 68 -7.03 -12.45 10.44
C ASP A 68 -6.22 -12.28 11.74
N ALA A 69 -5.00 -11.74 11.69
CA ALA A 69 -4.15 -11.59 12.90
C ALA A 69 -4.18 -10.17 13.51
N VAL A 70 -4.60 -9.15 12.77
CA VAL A 70 -4.76 -7.78 13.29
C VAL A 70 -6.23 -7.44 13.57
N GLY A 71 -7.18 -8.18 13.00
CA GLY A 71 -8.59 -8.06 13.31
C GLY A 71 -9.04 -9.13 14.30
N GLY A 72 -8.93 -8.86 15.60
CA GLY A 72 -9.97 -9.36 16.49
C GLY A 72 -11.30 -8.88 15.91
N THR A 73 -12.27 -9.77 15.72
CA THR A 73 -13.63 -9.35 15.38
C THR A 73 -14.02 -8.25 16.36
N PRO A 74 -14.32 -7.02 15.91
CA PRO A 74 -14.74 -5.97 16.82
C PRO A 74 -15.89 -6.51 17.67
N SER A 75 -15.78 -6.38 18.98
CA SER A 75 -16.94 -6.66 19.82
C SER A 75 -18.06 -5.70 19.38
N ASP A 76 -19.32 -6.12 19.49
CA ASP A 76 -20.49 -5.36 18.98
C ASP A 76 -20.57 -3.90 19.48
N HIS A 77 -19.77 -3.54 20.50
CA HIS A 77 -19.65 -2.20 21.07
C HIS A 77 -18.63 -1.29 20.35
N GLU A 78 -17.68 -1.83 19.59
CA GLU A 78 -16.63 -1.05 18.91
C GLU A 78 -17.01 -0.68 17.46
N ALA A 79 -17.94 -1.43 16.86
CA ALA A 79 -18.43 -1.19 15.51
C ALA A 79 -19.22 0.14 15.37
N SER A 80 -19.74 0.71 16.47
CA SER A 80 -20.50 1.96 16.43
C SER A 80 -19.65 3.23 16.40
N ASP A 81 -18.38 3.16 16.81
CA ASP A 81 -17.47 4.31 16.84
C ASP A 81 -16.66 4.44 15.53
N PHE A 82 -16.57 3.35 14.78
CA PHE A 82 -15.95 3.34 13.45
C PHE A 82 -17.01 3.69 12.40
N SER A 83 -17.44 4.95 12.34
CA SER A 83 -18.19 5.44 11.18
C SER A 83 -17.25 5.37 9.97
N PRO A 84 -17.45 4.45 9.02
CA PRO A 84 -16.62 4.39 7.84
C PRO A 84 -17.04 5.57 6.98
N ALA A 85 -16.31 6.68 7.05
CA ALA A 85 -16.32 7.69 6.00
C ALA A 85 -15.61 7.12 4.75
N TYR A 86 -16.13 6.01 4.23
CA TYR A 86 -15.90 5.67 2.84
C TYR A 86 -16.74 6.66 2.04
N VAL A 87 -16.06 7.47 1.23
CA VAL A 87 -16.65 8.34 0.24
C VAL A 87 -17.54 7.48 -0.66
N GLU A 88 -18.86 7.69 -0.60
CA GLU A 88 -19.77 7.22 -1.65
C GLU A 88 -19.37 7.94 -2.94
N VAL A 89 -18.63 7.26 -3.82
CA VAL A 89 -18.49 7.69 -5.19
C VAL A 89 -19.81 7.33 -5.87
N GLU A 90 -20.77 8.25 -5.79
CA GLU A 90 -22.03 8.16 -6.50
C GLU A 90 -21.73 8.14 -8.02
N GLU A 91 -21.87 6.96 -8.63
CA GLU A 91 -21.86 6.78 -10.07
C GLU A 91 -23.05 7.53 -10.71
N GLY A 92 -22.80 8.79 -11.09
CA GLY A 92 -23.54 9.49 -12.13
C GLY A 92 -24.83 10.21 -11.71
N SER A 93 -24.80 11.54 -11.79
CA SER A 93 -26.01 12.34 -12.08
C SER A 93 -25.61 13.69 -12.72
N PRO A 94 -26.19 14.08 -13.87
CA PRO A 94 -25.75 15.23 -14.64
C PRO A 94 -26.32 16.54 -14.09
N ARG A 95 -25.49 17.59 -14.03
CA ARG A 95 -25.82 18.96 -14.44
C ARG A 95 -24.58 19.84 -14.46
#